data_AF-A0A0G0KVZ3-F1
#
_entry.id   AF-A0A0G0KVZ3-F1
#
_cell.length_a   1.000
_cell.length_b   1.000
_cell.length_c   1.000
_cell.angle_alpha   90.00
_cell.angle_beta   90.00
_cell.angle_gamma   90.00
#
_symmetry.space_group_name_H-M   'P 1'
#
loop_
_entity.id
_entity.type
_entity.pdbx_description
1 polymer ?
#
loop_
_entity_poly.entity_id
_entity_poly.type
_entity_poly.pdbx_seq_one_letter_code
_entity_poly.pdbx_strand_id
1 'polypeptide(L)'
;WFGYNNGPKTYLVPDSYEQGNIYIGEDDKKYAKMGNTGWYTNLDIAKRHELLTLYKKYNQEEYPKYSNYDAIEVSNVSDIPIDYDGEIGVPVTFLEKYNPEQFEIIGSSSNLSRPIKTANGLVYRYKDRNGYMRQAANERFALPDGDTWRRIYDRIVIRKI
;
A
#
# COMPACT_ATOMS: atom_id res chain seq x y z
N TRP A 1 -12.68 -1.55 -0.11
CA TRP A 1 -13.29 -1.07 1.15
C TRP A 1 -12.30 -0.06 1.70
N PHE A 2 -12.53 1.24 1.52
CA PHE A 2 -11.52 2.27 1.78
C PHE A 2 -11.97 3.21 2.89
N GLY A 3 -11.03 3.52 3.77
CA GLY A 3 -11.30 4.21 5.02
C GLY A 3 -11.86 5.62 4.82
N TYR A 4 -13.00 5.93 5.42
CA TYR A 4 -13.51 7.31 5.52
C TYR A 4 -13.28 7.82 6.94
N ASN A 5 -12.73 9.03 7.06
CA ASN A 5 -12.43 9.67 8.35
C ASN A 5 -11.58 8.76 9.26
N ASN A 6 -10.48 8.20 8.73
CA ASN A 6 -9.48 7.49 9.54
C ASN A 6 -8.80 8.44 10.54
N GLY A 7 -8.31 7.91 11.65
CA GLY A 7 -7.61 8.67 12.68
C GLY A 7 -8.36 8.69 14.02
N PRO A 8 -8.13 9.69 14.88
CA PRO A 8 -8.65 9.69 16.24
C PRO A 8 -10.18 9.59 16.28
N LYS A 9 -10.68 8.70 17.12
CA LYS A 9 -12.12 8.53 17.40
C LYS A 9 -12.35 8.41 18.90
N THR A 10 -13.53 8.83 19.32
CA THR A 10 -14.01 8.74 20.69
C THR A 10 -15.06 7.64 20.76
N TYR A 11 -14.93 6.77 21.76
CA TYR A 11 -15.86 5.68 22.01
C TYR A 11 -16.46 5.83 23.39
N LEU A 12 -17.78 5.63 23.49
CA LEU A 12 -18.45 5.41 24.77
C LEU A 12 -17.95 4.09 25.36
N VAL A 13 -17.55 4.09 26.63
CA VAL A 13 -17.04 2.90 27.33
C VAL A 13 -17.84 2.64 28.61
N PRO A 14 -17.94 1.38 29.06
CA PRO A 14 -18.56 1.06 30.35
C PRO A 14 -17.83 1.69 31.53
N ASP A 15 -18.54 1.92 32.64
CA ASP A 15 -17.96 2.51 33.86
C ASP A 15 -16.79 1.69 34.41
N SER A 16 -16.80 0.37 34.21
CA SER A 16 -15.74 -0.55 34.64
C SER A 16 -14.47 -0.51 33.77
N TYR A 17 -14.48 0.19 32.63
CA TYR A 17 -13.35 0.21 31.70
C TYR A 17 -12.32 1.24 32.16
N GLU A 18 -11.06 0.84 32.39
CA GLU A 18 -10.00 1.72 32.90
C GLU A 18 -8.81 1.78 31.93
N GLN A 19 -8.45 3.00 31.51
CA GLN A 19 -7.31 3.27 30.63
C GLN A 19 -6.88 4.75 30.78
N GLY A 20 -5.61 5.06 30.52
CA GLY A 20 -5.07 6.42 30.72
C GLY A 20 -5.58 7.51 29.76
N ASN A 21 -6.40 7.15 28.75
CA ASN A 21 -6.98 8.04 27.75
C ASN A 21 -8.49 8.27 27.94
N ILE A 22 -8.99 8.01 29.16
CA ILE A 22 -10.39 8.16 29.50
C ILE A 22 -10.70 9.60 29.94
N TYR A 23 -11.89 10.07 29.58
CA TYR A 23 -12.46 11.31 30.09
C TYR A 23 -13.98 11.21 30.26
N ILE A 24 -14.54 12.06 31.12
CA ILE A 24 -16.00 12.20 31.29
C ILE A 24 -16.48 13.32 30.35
N GLY A 25 -17.49 13.03 29.54
CA GLY A 25 -18.10 14.01 28.63
C GLY A 25 -19.11 14.91 29.35
N GLU A 26 -19.63 15.92 28.64
CA GLU A 26 -20.66 16.83 29.17
C GLU A 26 -21.98 16.13 29.52
N ASP A 27 -22.21 14.91 29.00
CA ASP A 27 -23.36 14.07 29.29
C ASP A 27 -23.13 13.09 30.45
N ASP A 28 -22.11 13.33 31.27
CA ASP A 28 -21.68 12.50 32.41
C ASP A 28 -21.33 11.05 32.07
N LYS A 29 -21.09 10.75 30.79
CA LYS A 29 -20.65 9.41 30.34
C LYS A 29 -19.14 9.30 30.19
N LYS A 30 -18.65 8.07 30.35
CA LYS A 30 -17.23 7.72 30.22
C LYS A 30 -16.86 7.47 28.76
N TYR A 31 -15.81 8.13 28.27
CA TYR A 31 -15.33 7.99 26.91
C TYR A 31 -13.84 7.66 26.86
N ALA A 32 -13.42 6.92 25.83
CA ALA A 32 -12.01 6.66 25.52
C ALA A 32 -11.64 7.20 24.13
N LYS A 33 -10.53 7.94 24.05
CA LYS A 33 -10.01 8.47 22.78
C LYS A 33 -8.94 7.54 22.19
N MET A 34 -9.21 6.90 21.06
CA MET A 34 -8.25 6.02 20.38
C MET A 34 -7.70 6.70 19.13
N GLY A 35 -6.36 6.77 19.01
CA GLY A 35 -5.68 7.49 17.93
C GLY A 35 -5.73 6.81 16.55
N ASN A 36 -5.70 5.48 16.52
CA ASN A 36 -5.54 4.70 15.28
C ASN A 36 -6.81 3.91 14.97
N THR A 37 -7.89 4.60 14.61
CA THR A 37 -9.12 3.95 14.11
C THR A 37 -9.23 4.09 12.60
N GLY A 38 -9.63 3.02 11.91
CA GLY A 38 -10.07 3.06 10.52
C GLY A 38 -11.46 2.46 10.34
N TRP A 39 -12.31 3.10 9.54
CA TRP A 39 -13.65 2.61 9.18
C TRP A 39 -13.69 2.21 7.73
N TYR A 40 -13.74 0.92 7.48
CA TYR A 40 -13.85 0.39 6.13
C TYR A 40 -15.34 0.21 5.78
N THR A 41 -15.71 0.61 4.57
CA THR A 41 -17.09 0.46 4.08
C THR A 41 -17.11 0.28 2.56
N ASN A 42 -18.20 -0.30 2.04
CA ASN A 42 -18.56 -0.29 0.62
C ASN A 42 -19.50 0.85 0.25
N LEU A 43 -19.97 1.65 1.21
CA LEU A 43 -20.85 2.78 0.94
C LEU A 43 -20.23 3.70 -0.11
N ASP A 44 -21.09 4.23 -0.97
CA ASP A 44 -20.70 5.19 -1.97
C ASP A 44 -20.62 6.58 -1.35
N ILE A 45 -19.46 7.24 -1.51
CA ILE A 45 -19.15 8.52 -0.87
C ILE A 45 -18.35 9.39 -1.83
N ALA A 46 -18.51 10.70 -1.74
CA ALA A 46 -17.85 11.67 -2.64
C ALA A 46 -16.32 11.47 -2.72
N LYS A 47 -15.67 11.16 -1.59
CA LYS A 47 -14.22 10.90 -1.54
C LYS A 47 -13.74 9.81 -2.52
N ARG A 48 -14.57 8.80 -2.80
CA ARG A 48 -14.22 7.71 -3.73
C ARG A 48 -14.17 8.17 -5.18
N HIS A 49 -14.72 9.34 -5.49
CA HIS A 49 -14.79 9.90 -6.83
C HIS A 49 -13.87 11.12 -6.98
N GLU A 50 -13.02 11.40 -5.99
CA GLU A 50 -12.01 12.46 -6.08
C GLU A 50 -10.91 12.03 -7.05
N LEU A 51 -10.63 12.85 -8.06
CA LEU A 51 -9.53 12.61 -8.98
C LEU A 51 -8.19 12.92 -8.31
N LEU A 52 -7.24 12.01 -8.46
CA LEU A 52 -5.85 12.22 -8.05
C LEU A 52 -5.13 12.97 -9.17
N THR A 53 -4.70 14.21 -8.90
CA THR A 53 -3.90 14.99 -9.85
C THR A 53 -2.52 14.37 -10.05
N LEU A 54 -2.23 13.94 -11.28
CA LEU A 54 -0.94 13.39 -11.70
C LEU A 54 -0.13 14.44 -12.46
N TYR A 55 1.17 14.52 -12.22
CA TYR A 55 2.04 15.52 -12.88
C TYR A 55 3.46 15.02 -13.18
N LYS A 56 3.88 13.88 -12.63
CA LYS A 56 5.18 13.29 -12.93
C LYS A 56 5.17 12.64 -14.30
N LYS A 57 6.32 12.63 -14.96
CA LYS A 57 6.57 11.89 -16.20
C LYS A 57 7.42 10.67 -15.90
N TYR A 58 7.12 9.57 -16.58
CA TYR A 58 7.86 8.34 -16.48
C TYR A 58 9.29 8.52 -17.00
N ASN A 59 10.24 7.93 -16.27
CA ASN A 59 11.60 7.73 -16.69
C ASN A 59 12.13 6.45 -16.03
N GLN A 60 13.01 5.72 -16.72
CA GLN A 60 13.41 4.40 -16.24
C GLN A 60 14.28 4.45 -14.97
N GLU A 61 14.92 5.58 -14.69
CA GLU A 61 15.82 5.76 -13.55
C GLU A 61 15.06 5.92 -12.23
N GLU A 62 14.01 6.74 -12.21
CA GLU A 62 13.18 6.98 -11.03
C GLU A 62 12.12 5.90 -10.80
N TYR A 63 11.70 5.20 -11.85
CA TYR A 63 10.62 4.21 -11.84
C TYR A 63 11.14 2.83 -12.25
N PRO A 64 11.98 2.18 -11.42
CA PRO A 64 12.58 0.91 -11.76
C PRO A 64 11.53 -0.20 -11.86
N LYS A 65 11.76 -1.15 -12.78
CA LYS A 65 10.89 -2.33 -12.94
C LYS A 65 11.25 -3.44 -11.95
N TYR A 66 10.25 -4.19 -11.52
CA TYR A 66 10.49 -5.38 -10.70
C TYR A 66 11.11 -6.52 -11.50
N SER A 67 11.90 -7.34 -10.83
CA SER A 67 12.51 -8.55 -11.42
C SER A 67 11.56 -9.75 -11.45
N ASN A 68 10.47 -9.69 -10.69
CA ASN A 68 9.53 -10.79 -10.50
C ASN A 68 8.08 -10.47 -10.84
N TYR A 69 7.82 -9.31 -11.45
CA TYR A 69 6.50 -8.91 -11.93
C TYR A 69 6.66 -7.78 -12.97
N ASP A 70 5.82 -7.74 -14.00
CA ASP A 70 5.91 -6.71 -15.05
C ASP A 70 5.14 -5.44 -14.63
N ALA A 71 5.74 -4.70 -13.70
CA ALA A 71 5.25 -3.41 -13.25
C ALA A 71 6.43 -2.52 -12.84
N ILE A 72 6.19 -1.22 -12.79
CA ILE A 72 7.14 -0.23 -12.25
C ILE A 72 6.91 -0.03 -10.75
N GLU A 73 7.99 0.30 -10.03
CA GLU A 73 7.91 0.75 -8.64
C GLU A 73 7.62 2.23 -8.55
N VAL A 74 6.58 2.58 -7.78
CA VAL A 74 6.30 3.95 -7.35
C VAL A 74 6.25 3.96 -5.82
N SER A 75 7.25 4.59 -5.19
CA SER A 75 7.35 4.61 -3.73
C SER A 75 6.45 5.65 -3.04
N ASN A 76 5.89 6.61 -3.80
CA ASN A 76 4.95 7.61 -3.29
C ASN A 76 3.80 7.82 -4.27
N VAL A 77 2.57 7.87 -3.75
CA VAL A 77 1.35 8.09 -4.54
C VAL A 77 1.37 9.40 -5.34
N SER A 78 2.04 10.45 -4.84
CA SER A 78 2.19 11.71 -5.59
C SER A 78 3.07 11.57 -6.83
N ASP A 79 3.88 10.51 -6.90
CA ASP A 79 4.85 10.32 -7.97
C ASP A 79 4.32 9.42 -9.10
N ILE A 80 3.05 9.02 -9.06
CA ILE A 80 2.47 8.19 -10.14
C ILE A 80 2.59 8.94 -11.49
N PRO A 81 3.24 8.35 -12.50
CA PRO A 81 3.47 9.01 -13.77
C PRO A 81 2.21 9.11 -14.64
N ILE A 82 1.98 10.31 -15.21
CA ILE A 82 0.81 10.60 -16.05
C ILE A 82 0.85 9.89 -17.40
N ASP A 83 2.04 9.54 -17.90
CA ASP A 83 2.32 9.02 -19.24
C ASP A 83 2.74 7.53 -19.26
N TYR A 84 2.48 6.79 -18.17
CA TYR A 84 2.74 5.35 -18.10
C TYR A 84 1.45 4.53 -18.08
N ASP A 85 1.23 3.68 -19.08
CA ASP A 85 -0.02 2.90 -19.24
C ASP A 85 0.08 1.45 -18.72
N GLY A 86 1.27 1.04 -18.26
CA GLY A 86 1.49 -0.28 -17.68
C GLY A 86 0.99 -0.40 -16.24
N GLU A 87 1.27 -1.54 -15.62
CA GLU A 87 0.96 -1.77 -14.22
C GLU A 87 1.97 -1.07 -13.30
N ILE A 88 1.46 -0.52 -12.20
CA ILE A 88 2.22 0.32 -11.28
C ILE A 88 2.07 -0.27 -9.88
N GLY A 89 3.19 -0.61 -9.25
CA GLY A 89 3.20 -0.95 -7.84
C GLY A 89 3.29 0.31 -6.99
N VAL A 90 2.24 0.58 -6.21
CA VAL A 90 2.10 1.74 -5.33
C VAL A 90 2.06 1.32 -3.86
N PRO A 91 2.34 2.22 -2.90
CA PRO A 91 2.25 1.90 -1.49
C PRO A 91 0.81 1.59 -1.09
N VAL A 92 0.61 0.79 -0.03
CA VAL A 92 -0.73 0.46 0.49
C VAL A 92 -1.56 1.69 0.87
N THR A 93 -0.92 2.82 1.18
CA THR A 93 -1.57 4.11 1.45
C THR A 93 -2.29 4.70 0.23
N PHE A 94 -1.99 4.23 -0.99
CA PHE A 94 -2.74 4.57 -2.20
C PHE A 94 -4.24 4.34 -2.04
N LEU A 95 -4.62 3.32 -1.28
CA LEU A 95 -6.00 2.96 -1.02
C LEU A 95 -6.83 4.10 -0.39
N GLU A 96 -6.19 5.08 0.26
CA GLU A 96 -6.87 6.27 0.79
C GLU A 96 -7.28 7.29 -0.29
N LYS A 97 -6.65 7.22 -1.46
CA LYS A 97 -6.84 8.10 -2.62
C LYS A 97 -7.37 7.35 -3.84
N TYR A 98 -7.82 6.10 -3.66
CA TYR A 98 -8.32 5.28 -4.75
C TYR A 98 -9.64 5.82 -5.29
N ASN A 99 -9.65 6.05 -6.59
CA ASN A 99 -10.84 6.35 -7.38
C ASN A 99 -11.02 5.27 -8.46
N PRO A 100 -12.12 4.49 -8.44
CA PRO A 100 -12.36 3.41 -9.41
C PRO A 100 -12.63 3.90 -10.84
N GLU A 101 -12.90 5.19 -11.05
CA GLU A 101 -13.03 5.78 -12.39
C GLU A 101 -11.68 6.17 -12.98
N GLN A 102 -10.63 6.27 -12.15
CA GLN A 102 -9.28 6.66 -12.56
C GLN A 102 -8.30 5.49 -12.57
N PHE A 103 -8.49 4.51 -11.68
CA PHE A 103 -7.58 3.38 -11.52
C PHE A 103 -8.33 2.06 -11.34
N GLU A 104 -7.75 0.99 -11.89
CA GLU A 104 -8.08 -0.40 -11.61
C GLU A 104 -7.09 -0.97 -10.58
N ILE A 105 -7.58 -1.72 -9.59
CA ILE A 105 -6.72 -2.51 -8.70
C ILE A 105 -6.56 -3.92 -9.26
N ILE A 106 -5.33 -4.29 -9.60
CA ILE A 106 -4.98 -5.60 -10.17
C ILE A 106 -4.74 -6.64 -9.06
N GLY A 107 -4.12 -6.23 -7.96
CA GLY A 107 -3.83 -7.11 -6.83
C GLY A 107 -2.78 -6.57 -5.89
N SER A 108 -2.11 -7.45 -5.16
CA SER A 108 -1.02 -7.11 -4.23
C SER A 108 0.24 -7.87 -4.59
N SER A 109 1.40 -7.31 -4.21
CA SER A 109 2.69 -7.96 -4.39
C SER A 109 2.72 -9.37 -3.78
N SER A 110 2.03 -9.57 -2.65
CA SER A 110 1.89 -10.87 -1.97
C SER A 110 1.28 -11.97 -2.82
N ASN A 111 0.44 -11.60 -3.79
CA ASN A 111 -0.36 -12.54 -4.59
C ASN A 111 0.11 -12.61 -6.04
N LEU A 112 0.83 -11.58 -6.51
CA LEU A 112 1.20 -11.41 -7.91
C LEU A 112 2.66 -11.76 -8.18
N SER A 113 3.51 -11.82 -7.15
CA SER A 113 4.94 -12.07 -7.35
C SER A 113 5.20 -13.46 -7.93
N ARG A 114 6.23 -13.56 -8.77
CA ARG A 114 6.67 -14.83 -9.36
C ARG A 114 8.09 -15.17 -8.90
N PRO A 115 8.57 -16.40 -9.10
CA PRO A 115 9.99 -16.68 -8.96
C PRO A 115 10.81 -15.83 -9.96
N ILE A 116 11.99 -15.38 -9.55
CA ILE A 116 12.85 -14.57 -10.42
C ILE A 116 13.47 -15.48 -11.47
N LYS A 117 13.31 -15.13 -12.75
CA LYS A 117 13.89 -15.90 -13.87
C LYS A 117 15.31 -15.40 -14.17
N THR A 118 16.28 -16.30 -14.15
CA THR A 118 17.68 -16.05 -14.48
C THR A 118 18.15 -16.95 -15.62
N ALA A 119 19.33 -16.69 -16.18
CA ALA A 119 19.95 -17.57 -17.17
C ALA A 119 20.17 -19.00 -16.64
N ASN A 120 20.34 -19.16 -15.33
CA ASN A 120 20.61 -20.43 -14.66
C ASN A 120 19.34 -21.08 -14.05
N GLY A 121 18.15 -20.59 -14.39
CA GLY A 121 16.87 -21.10 -13.90
C GLY A 121 16.14 -20.15 -12.94
N LEU A 122 15.17 -20.70 -12.20
CA LEU A 122 14.32 -19.94 -11.28
C LEU A 122 14.99 -19.75 -9.92
N VAL A 123 15.00 -18.53 -9.42
CA VAL A 123 15.53 -18.16 -8.11
C VAL A 123 14.38 -17.80 -7.17
N TYR A 124 14.38 -18.48 -6.02
CA TYR A 124 13.42 -18.28 -4.92
C TYR A 124 14.04 -17.54 -3.74
N ARG A 125 15.22 -16.92 -3.92
CA ARG A 125 15.98 -16.28 -2.84
C ARG A 125 16.30 -14.83 -3.14
N TYR A 126 16.18 -13.97 -2.14
CA TYR A 126 16.49 -12.54 -2.23
C TYR A 126 17.24 -12.08 -0.97
N LYS A 127 17.93 -10.94 -1.04
CA LYS A 127 18.50 -10.29 0.15
C LYS A 127 17.40 -9.49 0.87
N ASP A 128 17.24 -9.75 2.16
CA ASP A 128 16.50 -8.83 3.02
C ASP A 128 17.30 -7.55 3.30
N ARG A 129 16.73 -6.63 4.06
CA ARG A 129 17.36 -5.33 4.37
C ARG A 129 18.64 -5.43 5.19
N ASN A 130 18.84 -6.55 5.87
CA ASN A 130 20.02 -6.81 6.66
C ASN A 130 21.06 -7.61 5.85
N GLY A 131 20.81 -7.82 4.55
CA GLY A 131 21.72 -8.54 3.64
C GLY A 131 21.60 -10.06 3.70
N TYR A 132 20.68 -10.61 4.49
CA TYR A 132 20.52 -12.07 4.60
C TYR A 132 19.70 -12.64 3.45
N MET A 133 20.15 -13.78 2.93
CA MET A 133 19.41 -14.54 1.93
C MET A 133 18.18 -15.21 2.55
N ARG A 134 16.99 -14.87 2.07
CA ARG A 134 15.71 -15.47 2.52
C ARG A 134 15.13 -16.34 1.43
N GLN A 135 14.55 -17.48 1.81
CA GLN A 135 13.79 -18.34 0.91
C GLN A 135 12.34 -17.82 0.86
N ALA A 136 11.83 -17.61 -0.35
CA ALA A 136 10.54 -16.99 -0.60
C ALA A 136 9.38 -17.97 -0.32
N ALA A 137 9.01 -18.12 0.94
CA ALA A 137 7.67 -18.63 1.27
C ALA A 137 6.60 -17.51 1.22
N ASN A 138 7.02 -16.24 1.24
CA ASN A 138 6.14 -15.05 1.26
C ASN A 138 6.61 -13.97 0.26
N GLU A 139 6.54 -14.34 -1.03
CA GLU A 139 6.20 -13.59 -2.24
C GLU A 139 6.02 -12.05 -2.15
N ARG A 140 7.09 -11.25 -2.00
CA ARG A 140 7.02 -9.80 -2.30
C ARG A 140 7.77 -9.46 -3.56
N PHE A 141 7.48 -8.30 -4.14
CA PHE A 141 8.26 -7.77 -5.25
C PHE A 141 9.71 -7.50 -4.86
N ALA A 142 10.58 -7.63 -5.85
CA ALA A 142 12.01 -7.43 -5.73
C ALA A 142 12.53 -6.56 -6.87
N LEU A 143 13.47 -5.67 -6.53
CA LEU A 143 14.19 -4.84 -7.48
C LEU A 143 15.62 -5.39 -7.67
N PRO A 144 16.24 -5.18 -8.85
CA PRO A 144 17.66 -5.46 -9.05
C PRO A 144 18.55 -4.73 -8.04
N ASP A 145 19.60 -5.40 -7.57
CA ASP A 145 20.60 -4.88 -6.63
C ASP A 145 21.96 -5.54 -6.91
N GLY A 146 22.67 -5.00 -7.91
CA GLY A 146 23.88 -5.60 -8.47
C GLY A 146 23.61 -7.00 -9.04
N ASP A 147 24.39 -7.98 -8.61
CA ASP A 147 24.20 -9.40 -8.95
C ASP A 147 23.07 -10.09 -8.15
N THR A 148 22.34 -9.32 -7.34
CA THR A 148 21.30 -9.82 -6.43
C THR A 148 20.01 -9.03 -6.56
N TRP A 149 19.05 -9.32 -5.67
CA TRP A 149 17.75 -8.65 -5.64
C TRP A 149 17.39 -8.22 -4.23
N ARG A 150 16.82 -7.02 -4.14
CA ARG A 150 16.36 -6.41 -2.88
C ARG A 150 14.85 -6.48 -2.80
N ARG A 151 14.34 -7.09 -1.73
CA ARG A 151 12.91 -7.10 -1.42
C ARG A 151 12.41 -5.72 -1.00
N ILE A 152 11.25 -5.32 -1.54
CA ILE A 152 10.57 -4.09 -1.13
C ILE A 152 9.39 -4.36 -0.17
N TYR A 153 8.84 -3.29 0.40
CA TYR A 153 7.59 -3.37 1.15
C TYR A 153 6.43 -3.82 0.25
N ASP A 154 5.33 -4.26 0.86
CA ASP A 154 4.15 -4.62 0.08
C ASP A 154 3.68 -3.47 -0.80
N ARG A 155 3.21 -3.85 -1.99
CA ARG A 155 2.67 -2.95 -2.99
C ARG A 155 1.26 -3.39 -3.36
N ILE A 156 0.39 -2.42 -3.61
CA ILE A 156 -0.82 -2.63 -4.38
C ILE A 156 -0.46 -2.38 -5.84
N VAL A 157 -0.90 -3.27 -6.72
CA VAL A 157 -0.72 -3.11 -8.16
C VAL A 157 -1.96 -2.46 -8.73
N ILE A 158 -1.75 -1.37 -9.45
CA ILE A 158 -2.80 -0.59 -10.09
C ILE A 158 -2.52 -0.41 -11.57
N ARG A 159 -3.57 -0.09 -12.33
CA ARG A 159 -3.49 0.37 -13.72
C ARG A 159 -4.40 1.59 -13.88
N LYS A 160 -4.01 2.56 -14.71
CA LYS A 160 -4.91 3.67 -15.07
C LYS A 160 -5.98 3.20 -16.05
N ILE A 161 -7.18 3.78 -15.96
CA ILE A 161 -8.32 3.52 -16.85
C ILE A 161 -8.43 4.67 -17.86
#